data_AF-A0A535TR83-F1
#
_entry.id   AF-A0A535TR83-F1
#
_cell.length_a   1.000
_cell.length_b   1.000
_cell.length_c   1.000
_cell.angle_alpha   90.00
_cell.angle_beta   90.00
_cell.angle_gamma   90.00
#
_symmetry.space_group_name_H-M   'P 1'
#
loop_
_entity.id
_entity.type
_entity.pdbx_description
1 polymer ?
#
loop_
_entity_poly.entity_id
_entity_poly.type
_entity_poly.pdbx_seq_one_letter_code
_entity_poly.pdbx_strand_id
1 'polypeptide(L)'
;MNPHLLLVRNGLDGAAPWLAQVLQEAGLNVVTISLHELDDAAPSDVVLLRMGHDNPVAACWQLHKRGHRSVIAVGGSPSSKECIRLLNAGADYYLDAWLLKAELVARVRVVLRLSTWLGKQSALTEVEGETKEWSPQPPRLARTFAEREVAG
;
A
#
# COMPACT_ATOMS: atom_id res chain seq x y z
N MET A 1 1.87 -16.39 4.94
CA MET A 1 2.63 -15.82 3.81
C MET A 1 3.78 -15.01 4.38
N ASN A 2 5.00 -15.24 3.89
CA ASN A 2 6.15 -14.43 4.29
C ASN A 2 6.13 -13.15 3.44
N PRO A 3 6.15 -11.93 4.02
CA PRO A 3 6.00 -10.71 3.25
C PRO A 3 7.15 -10.53 2.26
N HIS A 4 6.83 -10.20 1.01
CA HIS A 4 7.78 -9.98 -0.07
C HIS A 4 8.10 -8.49 -0.22
N LEU A 5 9.37 -8.14 -0.03
CA LEU A 5 9.88 -6.78 -0.09
C LEU A 5 10.82 -6.63 -1.29
N LEU A 6 10.64 -5.55 -2.06
CA LEU A 6 11.60 -5.12 -3.07
C LEU A 6 12.42 -3.97 -2.52
N LEU A 7 13.74 -4.06 -2.63
CA LEU A 7 14.65 -2.97 -2.33
C LEU A 7 15.32 -2.49 -3.63
N VAL A 8 15.03 -1.26 -4.05
CA VAL A 8 15.60 -0.66 -5.25
C VAL A 8 16.93 0.00 -4.89
N ARG A 9 18.04 -0.54 -5.39
CA ARG A 9 19.41 -0.12 -5.00
C ARG A 9 19.82 1.26 -5.52
N ASN A 10 19.22 1.73 -6.61
CA ASN A 10 19.63 2.97 -7.29
C ASN A 10 19.55 4.19 -6.35
N GLY A 11 20.69 4.86 -6.16
CA GLY A 11 20.79 6.03 -5.27
C GLY A 11 20.81 5.69 -3.78
N LEU A 12 20.87 4.39 -3.45
CA LEU A 12 21.09 3.83 -2.12
C LEU A 12 22.35 2.97 -2.09
N ASP A 13 23.30 3.15 -3.00
CA ASP A 13 24.42 2.20 -3.22
C ASP A 13 25.24 1.90 -1.95
N GLY A 14 25.37 2.86 -1.03
CA GLY A 14 25.99 2.66 0.28
C GLY A 14 25.11 2.04 1.36
N ALA A 15 23.78 2.23 1.29
CA ALA A 15 22.84 1.80 2.33
C ALA A 15 22.11 0.50 1.98
N ALA A 16 21.87 0.22 0.70
CA ALA A 16 21.06 -0.90 0.24
C ALA A 16 21.58 -2.28 0.71
N PRO A 17 22.90 -2.59 0.66
CA PRO A 17 23.40 -3.85 1.20
C PRO A 17 23.08 -4.03 2.69
N TRP A 18 23.27 -2.96 3.48
CA TRP A 18 23.00 -2.97 4.91
C TRP A 18 21.50 -3.09 5.23
N LEU A 19 20.65 -2.33 4.53
CA LEU A 19 19.19 -2.41 4.64
C LEU A 19 18.70 -3.83 4.34
N ALA A 20 19.15 -4.42 3.23
CA ALA A 20 18.78 -5.78 2.84
C ALA A 20 19.20 -6.79 3.92
N GLN A 21 20.46 -6.74 4.36
CA GLN A 21 20.98 -7.63 5.40
C GLN A 21 20.16 -7.54 6.68
N VAL A 22 19.91 -6.34 7.19
CA VAL A 22 19.16 -6.14 8.45
C VAL A 22 17.75 -6.70 8.36
N LEU A 23 17.04 -6.43 7.25
CA LEU A 23 15.67 -6.89 7.06
C LEU A 23 15.60 -8.42 6.87
N GLN A 24 16.57 -9.01 6.18
CA GLN A 24 16.69 -10.46 6.02
C GLN A 24 17.00 -11.16 7.35
N GLU A 25 17.94 -10.63 8.14
CA GLU A 25 18.23 -11.12 9.50
C GLU A 25 17.01 -11.02 10.44
N ALA A 26 16.09 -10.09 10.16
CA ALA A 26 14.81 -9.97 10.86
C ALA A 26 13.71 -10.91 10.34
N GLY A 27 14.03 -11.81 9.40
CA GLY A 27 13.15 -12.83 8.84
C GLY A 27 12.29 -12.38 7.66
N LEU A 28 12.54 -11.20 7.09
CA LEU A 28 11.77 -10.68 5.94
C LEU A 28 12.35 -11.20 4.62
N ASN A 29 11.47 -11.49 3.65
CA ASN A 29 11.91 -11.86 2.30
C ASN A 29 12.20 -10.60 1.49
N VAL A 30 13.48 -10.26 1.34
CA VAL A 30 13.92 -9.05 0.63
C VAL A 30 14.66 -9.44 -0.64
N VAL A 31 14.18 -8.93 -1.78
CA VAL A 31 14.85 -9.01 -3.07
C VAL A 31 15.38 -7.64 -3.45
N THR A 32 16.69 -7.53 -3.61
CA THR A 32 17.34 -6.29 -4.03
C THR A 32 17.42 -6.24 -5.55
N ILE A 33 16.82 -5.22 -6.14
CA ILE A 33 16.77 -5.00 -7.58
C ILE A 33 17.29 -3.60 -7.92
N SER A 34 17.49 -3.34 -9.20
CA SER A 34 17.71 -2.01 -9.74
C SER A 34 16.41 -1.36 -10.17
N LEU A 35 16.49 -0.07 -10.51
CA LEU A 35 15.40 0.69 -11.06
C LEU A 35 14.94 0.16 -12.43
N HIS A 36 15.84 -0.40 -13.24
CA HIS A 36 15.46 -0.97 -14.56
C HIS A 36 14.72 -2.30 -14.42
N GLU A 37 15.01 -3.06 -13.36
CA GLU A 37 14.30 -4.32 -13.05
C GLU A 37 12.92 -4.08 -12.41
N LEU A 38 12.61 -2.84 -11.99
CA LEU A 38 11.39 -2.52 -11.23
C LEU A 38 10.12 -2.61 -12.09
N ASP A 39 10.22 -2.34 -13.38
CA ASP A 39 9.07 -2.39 -14.29
C ASP A 39 8.58 -3.82 -14.53
N ASP A 40 9.49 -4.80 -14.50
CA ASP A 40 9.22 -6.22 -14.71
C ASP A 40 9.06 -7.01 -13.40
N ALA A 41 9.22 -6.35 -12.26
CA ALA A 41 9.14 -7.01 -10.96
C ALA A 41 7.71 -7.46 -10.65
N ALA A 42 7.59 -8.68 -10.10
CA ALA A 42 6.31 -9.16 -9.60
C ALA A 42 5.76 -8.25 -8.47
N PRO A 43 4.42 -8.18 -8.30
CA PRO A 43 3.82 -7.43 -7.20
C PRO A 43 4.43 -7.80 -5.84
N SER A 44 4.63 -6.79 -5.00
CA SER A 44 5.25 -6.93 -3.68
C SER A 44 4.40 -6.29 -2.59
N ASP A 45 4.64 -6.71 -1.35
CA ASP A 45 3.97 -6.13 -0.19
C ASP A 45 4.53 -4.73 0.12
N VAL A 46 5.84 -4.54 -0.09
CA VAL A 46 6.51 -3.24 0.06
C VAL A 46 7.56 -3.06 -1.03
N VAL A 47 7.65 -1.85 -1.56
CA VAL A 47 8.79 -1.36 -2.35
C VAL A 47 9.52 -0.30 -1.54
N LEU A 48 10.79 -0.53 -1.25
CA LEU A 48 11.71 0.44 -0.67
C LEU A 48 12.52 1.03 -1.81
N LEU A 49 12.37 2.33 -2.06
CA LEU A 49 13.12 3.00 -3.13
C LEU A 49 13.50 4.42 -2.75
N ARG A 50 14.64 4.88 -3.28
CA ARG A 50 14.93 6.30 -3.31
C ARG A 50 14.14 6.96 -4.44
N MET A 51 13.29 7.90 -4.08
CA MET A 51 12.61 8.74 -5.06
C MET A 51 13.46 9.96 -5.38
N GLY A 52 13.71 10.18 -6.67
CA GLY A 52 14.38 11.38 -7.15
C GLY A 52 13.52 12.64 -7.01
N HIS A 53 14.02 13.74 -7.54
CA HIS A 53 13.25 14.98 -7.63
C HIS A 53 12.15 14.90 -8.70
N ASP A 54 12.37 14.10 -9.74
CA ASP A 54 11.50 14.04 -10.90
C ASP A 54 10.24 13.19 -10.62
N ASN A 55 9.10 13.88 -10.58
CA ASN A 55 7.73 13.36 -10.51
C ASN A 55 7.49 12.15 -9.57
N PRO A 56 7.64 12.33 -8.24
CA PRO A 56 7.37 11.25 -7.27
C PRO A 56 5.91 10.78 -7.29
N VAL A 57 4.96 11.64 -7.70
CA VAL A 57 3.54 11.29 -7.81
C VAL A 57 3.34 10.19 -8.85
N ALA A 58 3.88 10.40 -10.05
CA ALA A 58 3.78 9.42 -11.11
C ALA A 58 4.47 8.10 -10.70
N ALA A 59 5.63 8.16 -10.03
CA ALA A 59 6.34 6.97 -9.58
C ALA A 59 5.49 6.13 -8.61
N CYS A 60 4.92 6.73 -7.57
CA CYS A 60 4.07 6.02 -6.60
C CYS A 60 2.83 5.44 -7.29
N TRP A 61 2.16 6.24 -8.12
CA TRP A 61 0.96 5.81 -8.83
C TRP A 61 1.21 4.62 -9.76
N GLN A 62 2.32 4.62 -10.50
CA GLN A 62 2.67 3.50 -11.37
C GLN A 62 2.96 2.22 -10.58
N LEU A 63 3.65 2.34 -9.44
CA LEU A 63 3.92 1.19 -8.57
C LEU A 63 2.62 0.58 -8.03
N HIS A 64 1.70 1.40 -7.53
CA HIS A 64 0.41 0.91 -7.05
C HIS A 64 -0.43 0.30 -8.17
N LYS A 65 -0.44 0.89 -9.37
CA LYS A 65 -1.12 0.33 -10.54
C LYS A 65 -0.60 -1.04 -10.94
N ARG A 66 0.70 -1.31 -10.73
CA ARG A 66 1.32 -2.62 -10.97
C ARG A 66 1.06 -3.63 -9.86
N GLY A 67 0.31 -3.25 -8.82
CA GLY A 67 -0.08 -4.14 -7.73
C GLY A 67 0.87 -4.13 -6.53
N HIS A 68 1.88 -3.24 -6.50
CA HIS A 68 2.68 -3.06 -5.29
C HIS A 68 1.81 -2.44 -4.18
N ARG A 69 1.71 -3.13 -3.05
CA ARG A 69 0.75 -2.76 -1.99
C ARG A 69 1.15 -1.50 -1.26
N SER A 70 2.44 -1.36 -0.97
CA SER A 70 2.96 -0.17 -0.29
C SER A 70 4.30 0.29 -0.83
N VAL A 71 4.50 1.60 -0.81
CA VAL A 71 5.68 2.29 -1.31
C VAL A 71 6.30 3.07 -0.16
N ILE A 72 7.52 2.70 0.23
CA ILE A 72 8.32 3.41 1.22
C ILE A 72 9.41 4.18 0.51
N ALA A 73 9.37 5.50 0.62
CA ALA A 73 10.45 6.35 0.17
C ALA A 73 11.64 6.25 1.14
N VAL A 74 12.86 6.09 0.60
CA VAL A 74 14.10 5.98 1.37
C VAL A 74 15.08 7.07 0.95
N GLY A 75 15.69 7.75 1.91
CA GLY A 75 16.71 8.75 1.64
C GLY A 75 17.66 8.94 2.82
N GLY A 76 18.75 9.67 2.60
CA GLY A 76 19.70 10.00 3.67
C GLY A 76 19.46 11.42 4.17
N SER A 77 19.16 11.57 5.46
CA SER A 77 18.96 12.85 6.14
C SER A 77 17.89 13.74 5.47
N PRO A 78 16.63 13.32 5.42
CA PRO A 78 15.58 14.14 4.83
C PRO A 78 15.35 15.42 5.61
N SER A 79 15.05 16.51 4.89
CA SER A 79 14.33 17.62 5.50
C SER A 79 12.86 17.24 5.72
N SER A 80 12.20 17.81 6.73
CA SER A 80 10.75 17.63 6.92
C SER A 80 9.95 18.01 5.67
N LYS A 81 10.42 19.00 4.91
CA LYS A 81 9.83 19.42 3.63
C LYS A 81 9.86 18.30 2.59
N GLU A 82 10.96 17.56 2.52
CA GLU A 82 11.09 16.42 1.61
C GLU A 82 10.20 15.25 2.03
N CYS A 83 10.16 14.91 3.32
CA CYS A 83 9.24 13.90 3.85
C CYS A 83 7.78 14.23 3.47
N ILE A 84 7.34 15.45 3.77
CA ILE A 84 5.98 15.90 3.45
C ILE A 84 5.71 15.82 1.94
N ARG A 85 6.67 16.24 1.10
CA ARG A 85 6.54 16.17 -0.35
C ARG A 85 6.31 14.74 -0.84
N LEU A 86 7.08 13.77 -0.33
CA LEU A 86 7.01 12.38 -0.76
C LEU A 86 5.75 11.68 -0.25
N LEU A 87 5.34 11.96 0.99
CA LEU A 87 4.08 11.45 1.54
C LEU A 87 2.88 12.00 0.76
N ASN A 88 2.85 13.30 0.47
CA ASN A 88 1.81 13.91 -0.37
C ASN A 88 1.83 13.39 -1.82
N ALA A 89 2.97 12.85 -2.27
CA ALA A 89 3.08 12.25 -3.59
C ALA A 89 2.51 10.82 -3.67
N GLY A 90 2.16 10.22 -2.52
CA GLY A 90 1.60 8.87 -2.46
C GLY A 90 2.56 7.82 -1.93
N ALA A 91 3.73 8.19 -1.38
CA ALA A 91 4.48 7.26 -0.57
C ALA A 91 3.71 6.98 0.74
N ASP A 92 3.55 5.72 1.11
CA ASP A 92 2.88 5.32 2.35
C ASP A 92 3.72 5.65 3.59
N TYR A 93 5.04 5.71 3.40
CA TYR A 93 5.97 6.01 4.46
C TYR A 93 7.30 6.57 3.94
N TYR A 94 8.06 7.18 4.84
CA TYR A 94 9.43 7.63 4.59
C TYR A 94 10.39 7.01 5.63
N LEU A 95 11.55 6.50 5.17
CA LEU A 95 12.63 6.00 6.01
C LEU A 95 13.95 6.73 5.73
N ASP A 96 14.66 7.05 6.81
CA ASP A 96 16.08 7.35 6.71
C ASP A 96 16.86 6.06 6.43
N ALA A 97 17.79 6.10 5.48
CA ALA A 97 18.59 4.95 5.07
C ALA A 97 19.55 4.45 6.16
N TRP A 98 19.82 5.27 7.19
CA TRP A 98 20.78 5.02 8.27
C TRP A 98 20.11 4.94 9.64
N LEU A 99 18.83 4.56 9.68
CA LEU A 99 18.13 4.26 10.93
C LEU A 99 18.88 3.20 11.76
N LEU A 100 18.62 3.20 13.07
CA LEU A 100 19.05 2.07 13.90
C LEU A 100 18.37 0.78 13.45
N LYS A 101 19.08 -0.35 13.52
CA LYS A 101 18.60 -1.68 13.09
C LYS A 101 17.20 -2.01 13.59
N ALA A 102 16.97 -1.85 14.90
CA ALA A 102 15.67 -2.15 15.51
C ALA A 102 14.55 -1.25 14.99
N GLU A 103 14.86 0.02 14.75
CA GLU A 103 13.90 1.01 14.28
C GLU A 103 13.50 0.78 12.81
N LEU A 104 14.47 0.45 11.96
CA LEU A 104 14.22 0.04 10.57
C LEU A 104 13.23 -1.12 10.51
N VAL A 105 13.53 -2.20 11.25
CA VAL A 105 12.68 -3.41 11.29
C VAL A 105 11.29 -3.08 11.83
N ALA A 106 11.20 -2.31 12.91
CA ALA A 106 9.92 -1.92 13.50
C ALA A 106 9.05 -1.13 12.52
N ARG A 107 9.62 -0.11 11.86
CA ARG A 107 8.87 0.75 10.92
C ARG A 107 8.41 -0.01 9.68
N VAL A 108 9.24 -0.89 9.12
CA VAL A 108 8.82 -1.76 7.99
C VAL A 108 7.69 -2.71 8.41
N ARG A 109 7.76 -3.31 9.61
CA ARG A 109 6.69 -4.17 10.12
C ARG A 109 5.38 -3.42 10.36
N VAL A 110 5.44 -2.15 10.74
CA VAL A 110 4.24 -1.30 10.87
C VAL A 110 3.53 -1.13 9.52
N VAL A 111 4.28 -0.81 8.46
CA VAL A 111 3.73 -0.69 7.11
C VAL A 111 3.09 -2.02 6.68
N LEU A 112 3.83 -3.13 6.79
CA LEU A 112 3.32 -4.47 6.45
C LEU A 112 2.01 -4.83 7.18
N ARG A 113 1.92 -4.52 8.47
CA ARG A 113 0.71 -4.76 9.26
C ARG A 113 -0.47 -3.93 8.75
N LEU A 114 -0.23 -2.67 8.39
CA LEU A 114 -1.25 -1.79 7.83
C LEU A 114 -1.74 -2.30 6.47
N SER A 115 -0.83 -2.64 5.55
CA SER A 115 -1.17 -3.18 4.22
C SER A 115 -1.97 -4.47 4.33
N THR A 116 -1.63 -5.34 5.29
CA THR A 116 -2.38 -6.57 5.57
C THR A 116 -3.79 -6.27 6.08
N TRP A 117 -3.93 -5.29 6.98
CA TRP A 117 -5.24 -4.89 7.51
C TRP A 117 -6.14 -4.29 6.42
N LEU A 118 -5.60 -3.40 5.58
CA LEU A 118 -6.32 -2.80 4.45
C LEU A 118 -6.78 -3.88 3.45
N GLY A 119 -5.91 -4.82 3.10
CA GLY A 119 -6.27 -5.92 2.20
C GLY A 119 -7.41 -6.81 2.74
N LYS A 120 -7.47 -7.01 4.06
CA LYS A 120 -8.59 -7.73 4.69
C LYS A 120 -9.90 -6.93 4.64
N GLN A 121 -9.85 -5.62 4.80
CA GLN A 121 -11.04 -4.77 4.72
C GLN A 121 -11.62 -4.75 3.30
N SER A 122 -10.78 -4.58 2.27
CA SER A 122 -11.24 -4.63 0.88
C SER A 122 -11.93 -5.95 0.53
N ALA A 123 -11.36 -7.08 0.96
CA ALA A 123 -11.97 -8.40 0.73
C ALA A 123 -13.33 -8.56 1.44
N LEU A 124 -13.51 -7.96 2.62
CA LEU A 124 -14.80 -7.98 3.32
C LEU A 124 -15.85 -7.14 2.58
N THR A 125 -15.47 -6.00 2.01
CA THR A 125 -16.37 -5.14 1.25
C THR A 125 -16.79 -5.75 -0.09
N GLU A 126 -15.89 -6.47 -0.77
CA GLU A 126 -16.20 -7.21 -2.01
C GLU A 126 -17.21 -8.34 -1.76
N VAL A 127 -17.03 -9.10 -0.68
CA VAL A 127 -17.96 -10.19 -0.29
C VAL A 127 -19.34 -9.66 0.09
N GLU A 128 -19.43 -8.51 0.77
CA GLU A 128 -20.71 -7.85 1.08
C GLU A 128 -21.41 -7.27 -0.17
N GLY A 129 -20.64 -6.88 -1.19
CA GLY A 129 -21.15 -6.42 -2.48
C GLY A 129 -21.73 -7.55 -3.34
N GLU A 130 -21.17 -8.76 -3.28
CA GLU A 130 -21.68 -9.93 -4.00
C GLU A 130 -22.89 -10.59 -3.34
N THR A 131 -23.13 -10.35 -2.04
CA THR A 131 -24.26 -10.96 -1.29
C THR A 131 -25.50 -10.08 -1.15
N LYS A 132 -25.52 -8.87 -1.72
CA LYS A 132 -26.72 -8.02 -1.76
C LYS A 132 -27.16 -7.74 -3.19
N GLU A 133 -27.87 -8.69 -3.78
CA GLU A 133 -28.89 -8.35 -4.78
C GLU A 133 -29.98 -7.55 -4.06
N TRP A 134 -29.84 -6.22 -4.07
CA TRP A 134 -30.83 -5.30 -3.54
C TRP A 134 -32.13 -5.46 -4.34
N SER A 135 -33.08 -6.21 -3.80
CA SER A 135 -34.47 -6.18 -4.24
C SER A 135 -35.17 -5.03 -3.50
N PRO A 136 -35.55 -3.93 -4.16
CA PRO A 136 -36.33 -2.90 -3.50
C PRO A 136 -37.69 -3.49 -3.12
N GLN A 137 -37.95 -3.65 -1.82
CA GLN A 137 -39.31 -3.87 -1.36
C GLN A 137 -40.08 -2.57 -1.61
N PRO A 138 -41.20 -2.60 -2.36
CA PRO A 138 -42.03 -1.41 -2.50
C PRO A 138 -42.51 -0.99 -1.09
N PRO A 139 -42.55 0.32 -0.80
CA PRO A 139 -42.98 0.81 0.50
C PRO A 139 -44.37 0.27 0.84
N ARG A 140 -44.57 -0.14 2.10
CA ARG A 140 -45.82 -0.74 2.65
C ARG A 140 -47.06 0.16 2.60
N LEU A 141 -47.05 1.25 1.82
CA LEU A 141 -48.15 2.21 1.71
C LEU A 141 -48.99 2.06 0.45
N ALA A 142 -48.69 1.12 -0.45
CA ALA A 142 -49.48 0.90 -1.66
C ALA A 142 -50.65 -0.12 -1.51
N ARG A 143 -51.19 -0.32 -0.30
CA ARG A 143 -52.32 -1.24 -0.05
C ARG A 143 -53.64 -0.58 0.35
N THR A 144 -53.75 0.75 0.35
CA THR A 144 -54.95 1.41 0.91
C THR A 144 -55.92 2.03 -0.10
N PHE A 145 -55.77 1.83 -1.41
CA PHE A 145 -56.71 2.40 -2.39
C PHE A 145 -57.48 1.40 -3.27
N ALA A 146 -57.17 0.10 -3.23
CA ALA A 146 -57.90 -0.90 -4.03
C ALA A 146 -59.05 -1.60 -3.28
N GLU A 147 -59.23 -1.36 -1.99
CA GLU A 147 -60.28 -2.03 -1.18
C GLU A 147 -61.44 -1.09 -0.77
N ARG A 148 -61.53 0.12 -1.33
CA ARG A 148 -62.62 1.08 -1.06
C ARG A 148 -63.64 1.29 -2.19
N GLU A 149 -63.49 0.63 -3.35
CA GLU A 149 -64.48 0.70 -4.44
C GLU A 149 -65.45 -0.51 -4.52
N VAL A 150 -65.60 -1.29 -3.44
CA VAL A 150 -66.60 -2.38 -3.37
C VAL A 150 -67.61 -2.19 -2.21
N ALA A 151 -67.63 -1.01 -1.58
CA ALA A 151 -68.65 -0.68 -0.59
C ALA A 151 -68.95 0.83 -0.60
N GLY A 152 -69.81 1.25 -1.54
CA GLY A 152 -70.33 2.60 -1.63
C GLY A 152 -70.88 2.92 -3.01
#